data_AF-K7GHY0-F1
#
_entry.id   AF-K7GHY0-F1
#
_cell.length_a   1.000
_cell.length_b   1.000
_cell.length_c   1.000
_cell.angle_alpha   90.00
_cell.angle_beta   90.00
_cell.angle_gamma   90.00
#
_symmetry.space_group_name_H-M   'P 1'
#
loop_
_entity.id
_entity.type
_entity.pdbx_description
1 polymer ?
#
loop_
_entity_poly.entity_id
_entity_poly.type
_entity_poly.pdbx_seq_one_letter_code
_entity_poly.pdbx_strand_id
1 'polypeptide(L)' 'CPSKCTCSASNVDCHGLGLKTVPRGIPRNAERLDLDRNNISRITKMDFAGLKNLRVLHLEENQISMIERGAF' A
#
# COMPACT_ATOMS: atom_id res chain seq x y z
N CYS A 1 -3.59 5.72 10.80
CA CYS A 1 -4.06 4.69 9.85
C CYS A 1 -4.83 5.39 8.75
N PRO A 2 -4.75 4.97 7.48
CA PRO A 2 -5.62 5.50 6.42
C PRO A 2 -7.10 5.25 6.74
N SER A 3 -7.98 6.18 6.39
CA SER A 3 -9.39 6.18 6.84
C SER A 3 -10.23 4.99 6.36
N LYS A 4 -9.90 4.41 5.21
CA LYS A 4 -10.60 3.24 4.68
C LYS A 4 -10.01 1.91 5.14
N CYS A 5 -8.80 1.93 5.71
CA CYS A 5 -8.07 0.73 6.05
C CYS A 5 -8.24 0.37 7.53
N THR A 6 -8.04 -0.90 7.85
CA THR A 6 -7.96 -1.39 9.22
C THR A 6 -6.49 -1.55 9.60
N CYS A 7 -6.05 -0.93 10.69
CA CYS A 7 -4.69 -1.11 11.20
C CYS A 7 -4.72 -1.83 12.54
N SER A 8 -3.88 -2.86 12.68
CA SER A 8 -3.68 -3.57 13.94
C SER A 8 -2.18 -3.80 14.14
N ALA A 9 -1.63 -3.27 15.22
CA ALA A 9 -0.19 -3.28 15.51
C ALA A 9 0.66 -2.76 14.31
N SER A 10 1.37 -3.66 13.63
CA SER A 10 2.21 -3.40 12.46
C SER A 10 1.56 -3.81 11.13
N ASN A 11 0.32 -4.29 11.15
CA ASN A 11 -0.40 -4.77 9.98
C ASN A 11 -1.40 -3.71 9.52
N VAL A 12 -1.41 -3.44 8.22
CA VAL A 12 -2.29 -2.47 7.57
C VAL A 12 -3.06 -3.20 6.49
N ASP A 13 -4.36 -3.40 6.74
CA ASP A 13 -5.27 -4.09 5.85
C ASP A 13 -6.12 -3.08 5.06
N CYS A 14 -5.90 -3.05 3.75
CA CYS A 14 -6.60 -2.22 2.78
C CYS A 14 -7.19 -3.05 1.61
N HIS A 15 -7.39 -4.36 1.78
CA HIS A 15 -7.81 -5.24 0.70
C HIS A 15 -9.24 -4.94 0.21
N GLY A 16 -9.50 -5.04 -1.10
CA GLY A 16 -10.88 -5.01 -1.62
C GLY A 16 -11.63 -3.68 -1.50
N LEU A 17 -10.94 -2.56 -1.24
CA LEU A 17 -11.55 -1.27 -0.93
C LEU A 17 -11.80 -0.36 -2.16
N GLY A 18 -11.53 -0.87 -3.37
CA GLY A 18 -11.66 -0.12 -4.62
C GLY A 18 -10.70 1.08 -4.70
N LEU A 19 -9.53 0.97 -4.05
CA LEU A 19 -8.53 2.03 -4.04
C LEU A 19 -7.93 2.20 -5.43
N LYS A 20 -7.85 3.44 -5.92
CA LYS A 20 -7.24 3.78 -7.21
C LYS A 20 -5.75 4.14 -7.10
N THR A 21 -5.30 4.38 -5.88
CA THR A 21 -3.93 4.81 -5.53
C THR A 21 -3.57 4.25 -4.17
N VAL A 22 -2.27 4.13 -3.88
CA VAL A 22 -1.80 3.79 -2.53
C VAL A 22 -2.30 4.85 -1.53
N PRO A 23 -2.93 4.45 -0.42
CA PRO A 23 -3.49 5.40 0.53
C PRO A 23 -2.38 6.10 1.34
N ARG A 24 -2.57 7.40 1.60
CA ARG A 24 -1.66 8.15 2.47
C ARG A 24 -1.91 7.83 3.94
N GLY A 25 -0.91 8.06 4.78
CA GLY A 25 -1.03 7.88 6.23
C GLY A 25 -0.86 6.44 6.72
N ILE A 26 -0.21 5.59 5.91
CA ILE A 26 0.28 4.28 6.33
C ILE A 26 1.28 4.50 7.50
N PRO A 27 1.08 3.84 8.66
CA PRO A 27 1.99 3.96 9.79
C PRO A 27 3.43 3.59 9.43
N ARG A 28 4.42 4.34 9.93
CA ARG A 28 5.85 4.09 9.64
C ARG A 28 6.37 2.77 10.23
N ASN A 29 5.68 2.23 11.23
CA ASN A 29 5.96 0.94 11.85
C ASN A 29 5.25 -0.22 11.14
N ALA A 30 4.59 0.01 9.99
CA ALA A 30 3.96 -1.06 9.23
C ALA A 30 5.02 -2.05 8.74
N GLU A 31 4.80 -3.32 9.03
CA GLU A 31 5.60 -4.45 8.54
C GLU A 31 4.88 -5.24 7.45
N ARG A 32 3.55 -5.22 7.47
CA ARG A 32 2.69 -5.85 6.47
C ARG A 32 1.66 -4.85 5.95
N LEU A 33 1.57 -4.74 4.63
CA LEU A 33 0.61 -3.89 3.93
C LEU A 33 -0.15 -4.71 2.88
N ASP A 34 -1.44 -4.88 3.10
CA ASP A 34 -2.33 -5.62 2.22
C ASP A 34 -3.12 -4.62 1.35
N LEU A 35 -2.75 -4.51 0.07
CA LEU A 35 -3.39 -3.64 -0.93
C LEU A 35 -3.96 -4.45 -2.11
N ASP A 36 -4.08 -5.76 -1.95
CA ASP A 36 -4.63 -6.65 -2.98
C ASP A 36 -6.11 -6.35 -3.26
N ARG A 37 -6.58 -6.79 -4.43
CA ARG A 37 -7.98 -6.65 -4.88
C ARG A 37 -8.47 -5.20 -4.94
N ASN A 38 -7.59 -4.30 -5.36
CA ASN A 38 -7.91 -2.89 -5.56
C ASN A 38 -7.83 -2.51 -7.05
N ASN A 39 -7.94 -1.22 -7.36
CA ASN A 39 -7.85 -0.67 -8.71
C ASN A 39 -6.62 0.24 -8.86
N ILE A 40 -5.54 -0.06 -8.15
CA ILE A 40 -4.31 0.74 -8.20
C ILE A 40 -3.67 0.53 -9.57
N SER A 41 -3.42 1.63 -10.27
CA SER A 41 -2.84 1.59 -11.62
C SER A 41 -1.41 2.10 -11.71
N ARG A 42 -0.99 2.90 -10.72
CA ARG A 42 0.33 3.53 -10.70
C ARG A 42 0.93 3.44 -9.31
N ILE A 43 2.20 3.04 -9.24
CA ILE A 43 3.02 3.09 -8.04
C ILE A 43 4.09 4.17 -8.22
N THR A 44 4.11 5.15 -7.32
CA THR A 44 5.05 6.26 -7.34
C THR A 44 6.21 6.07 -6.36
N LYS A 45 7.32 6.79 -6.56
CA LYS A 45 8.44 6.81 -5.60
C LYS A 45 8.07 7.27 -4.17
N MET A 46 6.89 7.88 -4.02
CA MET A 46 6.42 8.41 -2.74
C MET A 46 5.47 7.47 -2.01
N ASP A 47 4.93 6.45 -2.68
CA ASP A 47 3.83 5.63 -2.15
C ASP A 47 4.26 4.80 -0.93
N PHE A 48 5.49 4.27 -0.98
CA PHE A 48 6.09 3.48 0.12
C PHE A 48 7.27 4.21 0.79
N ALA A 49 7.48 5.48 0.44
CA ALA A 49 8.58 6.27 0.96
C ALA A 49 8.52 6.36 2.49
N GLY A 50 9.60 5.92 3.15
CA GLY A 50 9.73 5.96 4.60
C GLY A 50 9.11 4.78 5.36
N LEU A 51 8.50 3.81 4.67
CA LEU A 51 8.05 2.54 5.26
C LEU A 51 9.23 1.57 5.41
N LYS A 52 10.26 1.97 6.18
CA LYS A 52 11.53 1.24 6.31
C LYS A 52 11.41 -0.15 6.95
N ASN A 53 10.33 -0.37 7.68
CA ASN A 53 10.05 -1.65 8.35
C ASN A 53 9.16 -2.56 7.50
N LEU A 54 8.74 -2.14 6.30
CA LEU A 54 7.86 -2.93 5.46
C LEU A 54 8.59 -4.19 4.98
N ARG A 55 8.02 -5.35 5.29
CA ARG A 55 8.57 -6.68 4.94
C ARG A 55 7.67 -7.42 3.97
N VAL A 56 6.36 -7.17 4.05
CA VAL A 56 5.35 -7.83 3.22
C VAL A 56 4.45 -6.78 2.61
N LEU A 57 4.34 -6.81 1.28
CA LEU A 57 3.50 -5.93 0.49
C LEU A 57 2.71 -6.78 -0.50
N HIS A 58 1.39 -6.82 -0.33
CA HIS A 58 0.47 -7.51 -1.24
C HIS A 58 -0.15 -6.48 -2.20
N LEU A 59 0.00 -6.72 -3.50
CA LEU A 59 -0.47 -5.85 -4.59
C LEU A 59 -1.20 -6.64 -5.68
N GLU A 60 -1.47 -7.93 -5.45
CA GLU A 60 -2.13 -8.84 -6.36
C GLU A 60 -3.54 -8.33 -6.71
N GLU A 61 -4.07 -8.77 -7.85
CA GLU A 61 -5.43 -8.40 -8.29
C GLU A 61 -5.67 -6.87 -8.36
N ASN A 62 -4.62 -6.10 -8.68
CA ASN A 62 -4.70 -4.68 -9.05
C ASN A 62 -4.60 -4.48 -10.58
N GLN A 63 -4.59 -3.22 -11.03
CA GLN A 63 -4.50 -2.82 -12.44
C GLN A 63 -3.19 -2.08 -12.74
N ILE A 64 -2.10 -2.47 -12.06
CA ILE A 64 -0.82 -1.77 -12.10
C ILE A 64 -0.24 -1.83 -13.52
N SER A 65 -0.15 -0.67 -14.17
CA SER A 65 0.41 -0.51 -15.51
C SER A 65 1.69 0.33 -15.52
N MET A 66 1.99 1.02 -14.41
CA MET A 66 3.18 1.86 -14.27
C MET A 66 3.75 1.78 -12.87
N ILE A 67 5.06 1.56 -12.78
CA ILE A 67 5.84 1.64 -11.56
C ILE A 67 6.98 2.63 -11.81
N GLU A 68 7.04 3.69 -11.01
CA GLU A 68 8.13 4.67 -11.11
C GLU A 68 9.47 4.07 -10.66
N ARG A 69 10.56 4.53 -11.26
CA ARG A 69 11.90 4.15 -10.83
C ARG A 69 12.13 4.63 -9.39
N GLY A 70 12.49 3.70 -8.50
CA GLY A 70 12.65 3.97 -7.06
C GLY A 70 11.34 3.96 -6.27
N ALA A 71 10.31 3.28 -6.77
CA ALA A 71 9.05 3.03 -6.06
C ALA A 71 9.20 2.20 -4.77
N PHE A 72 10.19 1.31 -4.72
CA PHE A 72 10.45 0.38 -3.62
C PHE A 72 11.78 0.70 -2.95
#